data_AF-B7LWP7-F1
#
_entry.id   AF-B7LWP7-F1
#
_cell.length_a   1.000
_cell.length_b   1.000
_cell.length_c   1.000
_cell.angle_alpha   90.00
_cell.angle_beta   90.00
_cell.angle_gamma   90.00
#
_symmetry.space_group_name_H-M   'P 1'
#
loop_
_entity.id
_entity.type
_entity.pdbx_description
1 polymer ?
#
loop_
_entity_poly.entity_id
_entity_poly.type
_entity_poly.pdbx_seq_one_letter_code
_entity_poly.pdbx_strand_id
1 'polypeptide(L)' 'MLYFPSFLLSPSLWSLPGYVSHRKKHQVEVIIQTAAVLVAAQVAADLAEVAVLLAVAARLAAGNSAIKNASPKAVMPIS' A
#
# COMPACT_ATOMS: atom_id res chain seq x y z
N MET A 1 21.71 -10.22 27.80
CA MET A 1 22.57 -9.01 27.84
C MET A 1 22.00 -8.00 26.88
N LEU A 2 21.39 -6.92 27.36
CA LEU A 2 21.05 -5.79 26.48
C LEU A 2 22.38 -5.11 26.13
N TYR A 3 22.74 -5.11 24.85
CA TYR A 3 23.87 -4.32 24.36
C TYR A 3 23.48 -2.85 24.52
N PHE A 4 23.80 -2.27 25.67
CA PHE A 4 23.59 -0.85 25.92
C PHE A 4 24.84 -0.13 25.44
N PRO A 5 24.77 0.60 24.31
CA PRO A 5 25.97 1.14 23.74
C PRO A 5 26.45 2.32 24.59
N SER A 6 27.58 2.16 25.28
CA SER A 6 28.15 3.17 26.18
C SER A 6 28.41 4.52 25.49
N PHE A 7 28.52 4.53 24.15
CA PHE A 7 28.63 5.75 23.35
C PHE A 7 27.38 6.65 23.41
N LEU A 8 26.20 6.13 23.75
CA LEU A 8 24.99 6.94 23.93
C LEU A 8 25.05 7.82 25.19
N LEU A 9 25.89 7.46 26.16
CA LEU A 9 26.03 8.14 27.45
C LEU A 9 27.09 9.25 27.45
N SER A 10 27.86 9.41 26.37
CA SER A 10 28.96 10.38 26.30
C SER A 10 28.92 11.13 24.98
N PRO A 11 28.36 12.36 24.95
CA PRO A 11 28.27 13.19 23.74
C PRO A 11 29.62 13.46 23.07
N SER A 12 30.71 13.44 23.84
CA SER A 12 32.09 13.56 23.35
C SER A 12 32.52 12.41 22.44
N LEU A 13 31.93 11.21 22.58
CA LEU A 13 32.20 10.08 21.69
C LEU A 13 31.44 10.20 20.35
N TRP A 14 30.47 11.13 20.24
CA TRP A 14 29.68 11.30 19.03
C TRP A 14 30.43 11.98 17.88
N SER A 15 31.51 12.70 18.20
CA SER A 15 32.35 13.37 17.21
C SER A 15 33.51 12.50 16.71
N LEU A 16 33.70 11.29 17.28
CA LEU A 16 34.77 10.40 16.85
C LEU A 16 34.59 10.01 15.37
N PRO A 17 35.65 10.11 14.54
CA PRO A 17 35.55 9.89 13.09
C PRO A 17 34.92 8.53 12.72
N GLY A 18 35.25 7.47 13.46
CA GLY A 18 34.68 6.14 13.27
C GLY A 18 33.19 6.07 13.59
N TYR A 19 32.75 6.74 14.65
CA TYR A 19 31.35 6.78 15.05
C TYR A 19 30.50 7.61 14.09
N VAL A 20 31.00 8.76 13.62
CA VAL A 20 30.31 9.57 12.60
C VAL A 20 30.11 8.79 11.31
N SER A 21 31.15 8.06 10.87
CA SER A 21 31.10 7.23 9.67
C SER A 21 30.10 6.07 9.84
N HIS A 22 30.09 5.42 11.00
CA HIS A 22 29.15 4.36 11.33
C HIS A 22 27.70 4.86 11.36
N ARG A 23 27.45 6.00 12.05
CA ARG A 23 26.13 6.62 12.13
C ARG A 23 25.59 6.99 10.75
N LYS A 24 26.41 7.57 9.87
CA LYS A 24 25.99 7.90 8.50
C LYS A 24 25.60 6.65 7.71
N LYS A 25 26.37 5.56 7.79
CA LYS A 25 26.05 4.29 7.12
C LYS A 25 24.71 3.72 7.61
N HIS A 26 24.52 3.65 8.93
CA HIS A 26 23.25 3.19 9.53
C HIS A 26 22.08 4.10 9.15
N GLN A 27 22.26 5.42 9.10
CA GLN A 27 21.20 6.32 8.66
C GLN A 27 20.79 6.06 7.21
N VAL A 28 21.75 5.86 6.31
CA VAL A 28 21.47 5.51 4.90
C VAL A 28 20.71 4.19 4.81
N GLU A 29 21.14 3.18 5.56
CA GLU A 29 20.47 1.88 5.60
C GLU A 29 19.02 1.97 6.10
N VAL A 30 18.79 2.71 7.19
CA VAL A 30 17.45 2.96 7.74
C VAL A 30 16.57 3.73 6.76
N ILE A 31 17.12 4.73 6.07
CA ILE A 31 16.39 5.50 5.05
C ILE A 31 15.96 4.59 3.90
N ILE A 32 16.84 3.72 3.40
CA ILE A 32 16.53 2.79 2.31
C ILE A 32 15.45 1.80 2.74
N GLN A 33 15.58 1.20 3.93
CA GLN A 33 14.56 0.27 4.44
C GLN A 33 13.22 0.95 4.64
N THR A 34 13.23 2.17 5.20
CA THR A 34 12.00 2.97 5.42
C THR A 34 11.35 3.33 4.09
N ALA A 35 12.15 3.72 3.09
CA ALA A 35 11.65 4.00 1.74
C ALA A 35 11.04 2.74 1.10
N ALA A 36 11.67 1.58 1.26
CA ALA A 36 11.12 0.30 0.76
C ALA A 36 9.77 -0.04 1.42
N VAL A 37 9.64 0.19 2.73
CA VAL A 37 8.37 -0.02 3.46
C VAL A 37 7.29 0.96 2.98
N LEU A 38 7.62 2.23 2.77
CA LEU A 38 6.69 3.23 2.22
C LEU A 38 6.19 2.86 0.82
N VAL A 39 7.11 2.41 -0.05
CA VAL A 39 6.75 1.94 -1.40
C VAL A 39 5.82 0.72 -1.33
N ALA A 40 6.14 -0.26 -0.48
CA ALA A 40 5.30 -1.45 -0.30
C ALA A 40 3.89 -1.09 0.20
N ALA A 41 3.78 -0.14 1.14
CA ALA A 41 2.51 0.35 1.63
C ALA A 41 1.68 1.05 0.54
N GLN A 42 2.33 1.85 -0.32
CA GLN A 42 1.66 2.51 -1.44
C GLN A 42 1.14 1.48 -2.46
N VAL A 43 1.96 0.50 -2.83
CA VAL A 43 1.55 -0.58 -3.76
C VAL A 43 0.36 -1.37 -3.20
N ALA A 44 0.33 -1.64 -1.89
CA ALA A 44 -0.81 -2.30 -1.26
C ALA A 44 -2.09 -1.46 -1.31
N ALA A 45 -1.98 -0.14 -1.15
CA ALA A 45 -3.10 0.78 -1.28
C ALA A 45 -3.64 0.83 -2.72
N ASP A 46 -2.74 0.95 -3.70
CA ASP A 46 -3.11 0.99 -5.13
C ASP A 46 -3.81 -0.32 -5.55
N LEU A 47 -3.31 -1.47 -5.09
CA LEU A 47 -3.95 -2.77 -5.34
C LEU A 47 -5.34 -2.89 -4.70
N ALA A 48 -5.53 -2.33 -3.51
CA ALA A 48 -6.84 -2.31 -2.85
C ALA A 48 -7.84 -1.45 -3.64
N GLU A 49 -7.43 -0.30 -4.14
CA GLU A 49 -8.27 0.55 -4.99
C GLU A 49 -8.66 -0.15 -6.29
N VAL A 50 -7.70 -0.79 -6.96
CA VAL A 50 -7.96 -1.59 -8.17
C VAL A 50 -8.95 -2.73 -7.89
N ALA A 51 -8.81 -3.42 -6.75
CA ALA A 51 -9.73 -4.49 -6.37
C ALA A 51 -11.16 -3.97 -6.13
N VAL A 52 -11.30 -2.78 -5.53
CA VAL A 52 -12.60 -2.12 -5.35
C VAL A 52 -13.23 -1.77 -6.70
N LEU A 53 -12.46 -1.16 -7.61
CA LEU A 53 -12.94 -0.83 -8.95
C LEU A 53 -13.39 -2.09 -9.72
N LEU A 54 -12.64 -3.19 -9.59
CA LEU A 54 -12.99 -4.46 -10.23
C LEU A 54 -14.28 -5.05 -9.65
N ALA A 55 -14.45 -4.99 -8.33
CA ALA A 55 -15.68 -5.43 -7.67
C ALA A 55 -16.89 -4.60 -8.08
N VAL A 56 -16.73 -3.28 -8.23
CA VAL A 56 -17.77 -2.38 -8.74
C VAL A 56 -18.13 -2.72 -10.20
N ALA A 57 -17.13 -2.93 -11.05
CA ALA A 57 -17.34 -3.33 -12.45
C ALA A 57 -18.08 -4.67 -12.56
N ALA A 58 -17.73 -5.67 -11.74
CA ALA A 58 -18.41 -6.96 -11.72
C ALA A 58 -19.89 -6.83 -11.31
N ARG A 59 -20.18 -5.99 -10.31
CA ARG A 59 -21.57 -5.70 -9.89
C ARG A 59 -22.37 -5.00 -10.98
N LEU A 60 -21.78 -4.02 -11.67
CA LEU A 60 -22.42 -3.34 -12.80
C LEU A 60 -22.68 -4.30 -13.96
N ALA A 61 -21.73 -5.18 -14.29
CA ALA A 61 -21.91 -6.20 -15.32
C ALA A 61 -23.04 -7.18 -14.98
N ALA A 62 -23.14 -7.61 -13.71
CA ALA A 62 -24.22 -8.46 -13.24
C ALA A 62 -25.59 -7.74 -13.28
N GLY A 63 -25.64 -6.46 -12.89
CA GLY A 63 -26.84 -5.62 -12.96
C GLY A 63 -27.31 -5.37 -14.39
N ASN A 64 -26.40 -5.10 -15.32
CA ASN A 64 -26.73 -4.89 -16.74
C ASN A 64 -27.19 -6.19 -17.43
N SER A 65 -26.69 -7.35 -16.98
CA SER A 65 -27.17 -8.65 -17.47
C SER A 65 -28.62 -8.95 -17.05
N ALA A 66 -29.12 -8.37 -15.94
CA ALA A 66 -30.49 -8.55 -15.49
C ALA A 66 -31.52 -7.74 -16.31
N ILE A 67 -31.10 -6.62 -16.93
CA ILE A 67 -31.99 -5.78 -17.76
C ILE A 67 -32.25 -6.41 -19.14
N LYS A 68 -31.35 -7.26 -19.65
CA LYS A 68 -31.47 -7.88 -20.99
C LYS A 68 -32.60 -8.92 -21.10
N ASN A 69 -33.23 -9.33 -19.99
CA ASN A 69 -34.35 -10.27 -19.98
C ASN A 69 -35.74 -9.63 -19.85
N ALA A 70 -35.85 -8.30 -19.86
CA ALA A 70 -37.12 -7.62 -20.06
C ALA A 70 -37.48 -7.60 -21.56
N SER A 71 -37.75 -8.78 -22.14
CA SER A 71 -38.41 -8.85 -23.44
C SER A 71 -39.74 -8.08 -23.33
N PRO A 72 -40.04 -7.10 -24.20
CA PRO A 72 -41.40 -6.60 -24.29
C PRO A 72 -42.23 -7.80 -24.75
N LYS A 73 -43.08 -8.31 -23.86
CA LYS A 73 -44.07 -9.31 -24.25
C LYS A 73 -44.97 -8.61 -25.26
N ALA A 74 -44.77 -8.92 -26.54
CA ALA A 74 -45.47 -8.28 -27.64
C ALA A 74 -46.98 -8.43 -27.43
N VAL A 75 -47.63 -7.27 -27.34
CA VAL A 75 -48.99 -6.92 -27.77
C VAL A 75 -49.82 -8.09 -28.32
N MET A 76 -50.98 -8.33 -27.70
CA MET A 76 -52.16 -8.90 -28.36
C MET A 76 -53.35 -7.99 -28.05
N PRO A 77 -53.90 -7.26 -29.04
CA PRO A 77 -55.19 -6.60 -28.87
C PRO A 77 -56.26 -7.69 -29.00
N ILE A 78 -57.04 -7.85 -27.94
CA ILE A 78 -58.28 -8.63 -27.98
C ILE A 78 -59.26 -7.91 -28.91
N SER A 79 -59.64 -8.61 -29.98
CA SER A 79 -60.62 -8.18 -30.98
C SER A 79 -62.04 -8.31 -30.47
#